data_AF-A0A183U4Y8-F1
#
_entry.id   AF-A0A183U4Y8-F1
#
_cell.length_a   1.000
_cell.length_b   1.000
_cell.length_c   1.000
_cell.angle_alpha   90.00
_cell.angle_beta   90.00
_cell.angle_gamma   90.00
#
_symmetry.space_group_name_H-M   'P 1'
#
loop_
_entity.id
_entity.type
_entity.pdbx_description
1 polymer ?
#
loop_
_entity_poly.entity_id
_entity_poly.type
_entity_poly.pdbx_seq_one_letter_code
_entity_poly.pdbx_strand_id
1 'polypeptide(L)'
;MLILWIGLSAGLFCLWETEWGYLTSVYFFFVSISTVGLGDIVPGNKDMMLVNFVLILIGLALLSMCINLIQVAIERMIDQLLQQYIQEIERIAAIVHGGDGETKEEAGGVEIGMS
;
A
#
# COMPACT_ATOMS: atom_id res chain seq x y z
N MET A 1 9.53 2.83 -11.36
CA MET A 1 10.50 3.91 -11.05
C MET A 1 11.50 3.48 -9.99
N LEU A 2 11.05 3.04 -8.81
CA LEU A 2 11.95 2.57 -7.74
C LEU A 2 12.84 1.38 -8.15
N ILE A 3 12.31 0.37 -8.86
CA ILE A 3 13.11 -0.78 -9.34
C ILE A 3 14.21 -0.35 -10.32
N LEU A 4 13.92 0.61 -11.22
CA LEU A 4 14.91 1.15 -12.14
C LEU A 4 15.98 1.95 -11.40
N TRP A 5 15.59 2.72 -10.38
CA TRP A 5 16.52 3.45 -9.53
C TRP A 5 17.46 2.52 -8.75
N ILE A 6 16.92 1.43 -8.19
CA ILE A 6 17.71 0.41 -7.48
C ILE A 6 18.67 -0.31 -8.45
N GLY A 7 18.21 -0.67 -9.66
CA GLY A 7 19.06 -1.30 -10.66
C GLY A 7 20.19 -0.37 -11.14
N LEU A 8 19.88 0.91 -11.35
CA LEU A 8 20.85 1.93 -11.75
C LEU A 8 21.86 2.21 -10.62
N SER A 9 21.41 2.36 -9.37
CA SER A 9 22.31 2.57 -8.24
C SER A 9 23.19 1.36 -8.00
N ALA A 10 22.65 0.14 -8.07
CA ALA A 10 23.44 -1.09 -7.92
C ALA A 10 24.49 -1.28 -9.03
N GLY A 11 24.15 -0.94 -10.28
CA GLY A 11 25.13 -0.93 -11.38
C GLY A 11 26.24 0.10 -11.17
N LEU A 12 25.89 1.29 -10.67
CA LEU A 12 26.84 2.36 -10.37
C LEU A 12 27.79 1.99 -9.21
N PHE A 13 27.27 1.37 -8.13
CA PHE A 13 28.09 0.87 -7.02
C PHE A 13 29.00 -0.28 -7.43
N CYS A 14 28.52 -1.19 -8.30
CA CYS A 14 29.34 -2.29 -8.81
C CYS A 14 30.50 -1.79 -9.70
N LEU A 15 30.37 -0.61 -10.31
CA LEU A 15 31.44 0.02 -11.11
C LEU A 15 32.42 0.84 -10.27
N TRP A 16 31.96 1.47 -9.19
CA TRP A 16 32.82 2.26 -8.32
C TRP A 16 33.59 1.42 -7.31
N GLU A 17 32.94 0.42 -6.72
CA GLU A 17 33.52 -0.41 -5.69
C GLU A 17 33.84 -1.78 -6.28
N THR A 18 35.07 -1.94 -6.79
CA THR A 18 35.54 -3.17 -7.45
C THR A 18 35.46 -4.41 -6.54
N GLU A 19 35.45 -4.22 -5.22
CA GLU A 19 35.32 -5.31 -4.24
C GLU A 19 33.87 -5.73 -4.00
N TRP A 20 32.88 -4.97 -4.46
CA TRP A 20 31.47 -5.25 -4.21
C TRP A 20 30.81 -5.92 -5.40
N GLY A 21 30.14 -7.04 -5.14
CA GLY A 21 29.25 -7.64 -6.11
C GLY A 21 27.97 -6.83 -6.31
N TYR A 22 27.28 -7.07 -7.43
CA TYR A 22 25.97 -6.47 -7.72
C TYR A 22 24.94 -6.77 -6.61
N LEU A 23 24.90 -8.01 -6.12
CA LEU A 23 23.99 -8.41 -5.04
C LEU A 23 24.27 -7.68 -3.71
N THR A 24 25.55 -7.50 -3.37
CA THR A 24 25.98 -6.74 -2.19
C THR A 24 25.53 -5.29 -2.28
N SER A 25 25.65 -4.69 -3.47
CA SER A 25 25.23 -3.31 -3.73
C SER A 25 23.72 -3.13 -3.63
N VAL A 26 22.94 -4.06 -4.19
CA VAL A 26 21.46 -4.06 -4.04
C VAL A 26 21.06 -4.22 -2.58
N TYR A 27 21.69 -5.13 -1.86
CA TYR A 27 21.42 -5.35 -0.43
C TYR A 27 21.69 -4.08 0.37
N PHE A 28 22.87 -3.48 0.23
CA PHE A 28 23.23 -2.25 0.91
C PHE A 28 22.24 -1.12 0.62
N PHE A 29 21.89 -0.92 -0.66
CA PHE A 29 20.97 0.13 -1.07
C PHE A 29 19.56 -0.11 -0.53
N PHE A 30 19.06 -1.34 -0.59
CA PHE A 30 17.75 -1.73 -0.06
C PHE A 30 17.68 -1.55 1.46
N VAL A 31 18.68 -2.01 2.21
CA VAL A 31 18.77 -1.86 3.68
C VAL A 31 18.84 -0.39 4.09
N SER A 32 19.52 0.44 3.29
CA SER A 32 19.63 1.89 3.52
C SER A 32 18.30 2.61 3.33
N ILE A 33 17.63 2.40 2.17
CA ILE A 33 16.35 3.09 1.88
C ILE A 33 15.20 2.53 2.72
N SER A 34 15.25 1.25 3.10
CA SER A 34 14.27 0.65 4.01
C SER A 34 14.43 1.13 5.46
N THR A 35 15.41 1.99 5.75
CA THR A 35 15.73 2.53 7.08
C THR A 35 16.17 1.49 8.11
N VAL A 36 16.36 0.22 7.70
CA VAL A 36 16.87 -0.85 8.58
C VAL A 36 18.31 -0.51 9.00
N GLY A 37 19.13 -0.05 8.05
CA GLY A 37 20.40 0.62 8.34
C GLY A 37 21.41 -0.21 9.14
N LEU A 38 21.56 -1.51 8.85
CA LEU A 38 22.44 -2.43 9.59
C LEU A 38 23.89 -1.94 9.67
N GLY A 39 24.39 -1.26 8.63
CA GLY A 39 25.73 -0.67 8.61
C GLY A 39 26.88 -1.69 8.56
N ASP A 40 26.57 -2.95 8.24
CA ASP A 40 27.52 -4.05 8.06
C ASP A 40 28.40 -3.89 6.82
N ILE A 41 27.85 -3.26 5.79
CA ILE A 41 28.52 -2.96 4.54
C ILE A 41 28.51 -1.44 4.36
N VAL A 42 29.69 -0.83 4.21
CA VAL A 42 29.85 0.63 4.05
C VAL A 42 30.93 0.93 3.01
N PRO A 43 30.68 1.88 2.09
CA PRO A 43 31.63 2.19 1.03
C PRO A 43 32.94 2.72 1.63
N GLY A 44 34.08 2.18 1.15
CA GLY A 44 35.41 2.53 1.67
C GLY A 44 35.94 3.85 1.10
N ASN A 45 35.50 4.20 -0.11
CA ASN A 45 35.91 5.42 -0.79
C ASN A 45 35.26 6.69 -0.18
N LYS A 46 36.04 7.44 0.60
CA LYS A 46 35.60 8.67 1.28
C LYS A 46 35.06 9.75 0.33
N ASP A 47 35.64 9.88 -0.86
CA ASP A 47 35.20 10.86 -1.86
C ASP A 47 33.83 10.51 -2.45
N MET A 48 33.47 9.22 -2.47
CA MET A 48 32.20 8.72 -2.99
C MET A 48 31.10 8.60 -1.91
N MET A 49 31.44 8.80 -0.62
CA MET A 49 30.45 8.77 0.48
C MET A 49 29.38 9.85 0.32
N LEU A 50 29.76 11.05 -0.13
CA LEU A 50 28.81 12.14 -0.35
C LEU A 50 27.81 11.78 -1.46
N VAL A 51 28.30 11.19 -2.56
CA VAL A 51 27.46 10.74 -3.67
C VAL A 51 26.53 9.62 -3.23
N ASN A 52 27.04 8.66 -2.46
CA ASN A 52 26.23 7.60 -1.86
C ASN A 52 25.10 8.16 -0.99
N PHE A 53 25.40 9.17 -0.16
CA PHE A 53 24.38 9.81 0.67
C PHE A 53 23.29 10.47 -0.17
N VAL A 54 23.66 11.19 -1.23
CA VAL A 54 22.69 11.81 -2.16
C VAL A 54 21.85 10.74 -2.88
N LEU A 55 22.46 9.64 -3.32
CA LEU A 55 21.73 8.52 -3.96
C LEU A 55 20.70 7.89 -3.01
N ILE A 56 21.06 7.71 -1.73
CA ILE A 56 20.14 7.19 -0.70
C ILE A 56 19.01 8.20 -0.47
N LEU A 57 19.29 9.50 -0.38
CA LEU A 57 18.26 10.54 -0.21
C LEU A 57 17.25 10.54 -1.36
N ILE A 58 17.72 10.44 -2.60
CA ILE A 58 16.82 10.34 -3.76
C ILE A 58 16.03 9.01 -3.71
N GLY A 59 16.68 7.92 -3.30
CA GLY A 59 16.03 6.63 -3.09
C GLY A 59 14.91 6.69 -2.05
N LEU A 60 15.12 7.42 -0.95
CA LEU A 60 14.11 7.65 0.09
C LEU A 60 12.93 8.49 -0.43
N ALA A 61 13.18 9.52 -1.26
CA ALA A 61 12.12 10.30 -1.88
C ALA A 61 11.25 9.43 -2.82
N LEU A 62 11.88 8.57 -3.62
CA LEU A 62 11.16 7.63 -4.47
C LEU A 62 10.41 6.58 -3.65
N LEU A 63 10.99 6.10 -2.55
CA LEU A 63 10.32 5.17 -1.64
C LEU A 63 9.09 5.83 -0.99
N SER A 64 9.20 7.10 -0.59
CA SER A 64 8.07 7.88 -0.07
C SER A 64 6.94 7.98 -1.10
N MET A 65 7.26 8.25 -2.37
CA MET A 65 6.26 8.25 -3.45
C MET A 65 5.60 6.86 -3.61
N CYS A 66 6.39 5.78 -3.53
CA CYS A 66 5.84 4.42 -3.57
C CYS A 66 4.92 4.12 -2.39
N ILE A 67 5.30 4.52 -1.17
CA ILE A 67 4.46 4.35 0.02
C ILE A 67 3.16 5.14 -0.14
N ASN A 68 3.24 6.37 -0.63
CA ASN A 68 2.05 7.20 -0.89
C ASN A 68 1.09 6.52 -1.89
N LEU A 69 1.62 5.95 -2.98
CA LEU A 69 0.81 5.18 -3.95
C LEU A 69 0.15 3.95 -3.30
N ILE A 70 0.90 3.21 -2.47
CA ILE A 70 0.38 2.04 -1.76
C ILE A 70 -0.72 2.45 -0.78
N GLN A 71 -0.51 3.55 -0.04
CA GLN A 71 -1.50 4.09 0.88
C GLN A 71 -2.81 4.42 0.16
N VAL A 72 -2.73 5.18 -0.94
CA VAL A 72 -3.92 5.51 -1.75
C VAL A 72 -4.58 4.26 -2.31
N ALA A 73 -3.81 3.24 -2.70
CA ALA A 73 -4.36 1.97 -3.18
C ALA A 73 -5.10 1.21 -2.06
N ILE A 74 -4.53 1.18 -0.85
CA ILE A 74 -5.13 0.54 0.33
C ILE A 74 -6.42 1.28 0.72
N GLU A 75 -6.40 2.61 0.79
CA GLU A 75 -7.59 3.42 1.08
C GLU A 75 -8.73 3.10 0.10
N ARG A 76 -8.42 3.06 -1.20
CA ARG A 76 -9.40 2.67 -2.23
C ARG A 76 -9.93 1.25 -2.06
N MET A 77 -9.07 0.30 -1.73
CA MET A 77 -9.49 -1.08 -1.47
C MET A 77 -10.42 -1.17 -0.26
N ILE A 78 -10.08 -0.49 0.83
CA ILE A 78 -10.89 -0.45 2.05
C ILE A 78 -12.24 0.21 1.77
N ASP A 79 -12.26 1.34 1.06
CA ASP A 79 -13.49 2.04 0.69
C ASP A 79 -14.40 1.16 -0.18
N GLN A 80 -13.83 0.44 -1.16
CA GLN A 80 -14.61 -0.48 -2.00
C GLN A 80 -15.23 -1.63 -1.20
N LEU A 81 -14.47 -2.19 -0.25
CA LEU A 81 -14.98 -3.25 0.62
C LEU A 81 -16.09 -2.70 1.54
N LEU A 82 -15.87 -1.57 2.20
CA LEU A 82 -16.86 -0.94 3.07
C LEU A 82 -18.15 -0.61 2.32
N GLN A 83 -18.06 -0.06 1.10
CA GLN A 83 -19.22 0.21 0.26
C GLN A 83 -20.00 -1.07 -0.08
N GLN A 84 -19.30 -2.17 -0.37
CA GLN A 84 -19.95 -3.47 -0.61
C GLN A 84 -20.66 -3.99 0.64
N TYR A 85 -20.06 -3.87 1.83
CA TYR A 85 -20.70 -4.28 3.09
C TYR A 85 -21.92 -3.40 3.44
N ILE A 86 -21.83 -2.08 3.24
CA ILE A 86 -22.93 -1.15 3.54
C ILE A 86 -24.14 -1.43 2.63
N GLN A 87 -23.90 -1.66 1.33
CA GLN A 87 -24.99 -1.97 0.40
C GLN A 87 -25.70 -3.28 0.73
N GLU A 88 -24.98 -4.31 1.17
CA GLU A 88 -25.60 -5.57 1.60
C GLU A 88 -26.46 -5.39 2.86
N ILE A 89 -26.00 -4.61 3.84
CA ILE A 89 -26.80 -4.29 5.03
C ILE A 89 -28.06 -3.51 4.65
N GLU A 90 -27.95 -2.52 3.78
CA GLU A 90 -29.09 -1.70 3.34
C GLU A 90 -30.12 -2.53 2.56
N ARG A 91 -29.68 -3.46 1.71
CA ARG A 91 -30.57 -4.41 1.02
C ARG A 91 -31.33 -5.30 1.99
N ILE A 92 -30.64 -5.87 2.98
CA ILE A 92 -31.28 -6.71 4.01
C ILE A 92 -32.28 -5.88 4.82
N ALA A 93 -31.91 -4.66 5.23
CA ALA A 93 -32.79 -3.77 5.97
C ALA A 93 -34.05 -3.38 5.15
N ALA A 94 -33.91 -3.13 3.84
CA ALA A 94 -35.03 -2.84 2.96
C ALA A 94 -36.00 -4.03 2.82
N ILE A 95 -35.48 -5.27 2.78
CA ILE A 95 -36.32 -6.48 2.74
C ILE A 95 -37.09 -6.65 4.06
N VAL A 96 -36.45 -6.42 5.20
CA VAL A 96 -37.10 -6.52 6.53
C VAL A 96 -38.16 -5.44 6.71
N HIS A 97 -37.88 -4.19 6.31
CA HIS A 97 -38.86 -3.11 6.37
C HIS A 97 -40.02 -3.29 5.38
N GLY A 98 -39.78 -3.87 4.20
CA GLY A 98 -40.84 -4.24 3.26
C GLY A 98 -41.75 -5.34 3.79
N GLY A 99 -41.19 -6.38 4.41
CA GLY A 99 -41.95 -7.51 4.94
C GLY A 99 -42.82 -7.18 6.17
N ASP A 100 -42.39 -6.25 7.03
CA ASP A 100 -43.21 -5.79 8.17
C ASP A 100 -44.41 -4.93 7.72
N GLY A 101 -44.32 -4.31 6.53
CA GLY A 101 -45.42 -3.58 5.89
C GLY A 101 -46.51 -4.50 5.33
N GLU A 102 -46.11 -5.52 4.57
CA GLU A 102 -47.05 -6.50 3.97
C GLU A 102 -47.79 -7.31 5.05
N THR A 103 -47.10 -7.71 6.13
CA THR A 103 -47.72 -8.48 7.22
C THR A 103 -48.78 -7.67 7.98
N LYS A 104 -48.60 -6.34 8.12
CA LYS A 104 -49.58 -5.45 8.77
C LYS A 104 -50.77 -5.13 7.86
N GLU A 105 -50.55 -5.05 6.56
CA GLU A 105 -51.61 -4.82 5.58
C GLU A 105 -52.51 -6.06 5.44
N GLU A 106 -51.93 -7.27 5.45
CA GLU A 106 -52.71 -8.52 5.51
C GLU A 106 -53.49 -8.66 6.83
N ALA A 107 -52.89 -8.35 7.97
CA ALA A 107 -53.56 -8.40 9.27
C ALA A 107 -54.72 -7.39 9.36
N GLY A 108 -54.52 -6.15 8.87
CA GLY A 108 -55.57 -5.12 8.85
C GLY A 108 -56.70 -5.46 7.86
N GLY A 109 -56.39 -6.00 6.69
CA GLY A 109 -57.40 -6.42 5.72
C GLY A 109 -58.28 -7.57 6.22
N VAL A 110 -57.71 -8.50 6.99
CA VAL A 110 -58.45 -9.60 7.62
C VAL A 110 -59.40 -9.10 8.72
N GLU A 111 -59.00 -8.11 9.53
CA GLU A 111 -59.89 -7.53 10.54
C GLU A 111 -61.08 -6.76 9.93
N ILE A 112 -60.87 -6.06 8.81
CA ILE A 112 -61.93 -5.26 8.16
C ILE A 112 -62.93 -6.16 7.40
N GLY A 113 -62.50 -7.33 6.90
CA GLY A 113 -63.37 -8.29 6.21
C GLY A 113 -64.26 -9.15 7.13
N MET A 114 -64.07 -9.05 8.45
CA MET A 114 -64.79 -9.84 9.45
C MET A 114 -65.88 -9.06 10.21
N SER A 115 -66.15 -7.81 9.82
CA SER A 115 -67.23 -6.94 10.35
C SER A 115 -68.41 -6.80 9.38
#